data_AF-A0A0P6WEB6-F1
#
_entry.id   AF-A0A0P6WEB6-F1
#
_cell.length_a   1.000
_cell.length_b   1.000
_cell.length_c   1.000
_cell.angle_alpha   90.00
_cell.angle_beta   90.00
_cell.angle_gamma   90.00
#
_symmetry.space_group_name_H-M   'P 1'
#
loop_
_entity.id
_entity.type
_entity.pdbx_description
1 polymer ?
#
loop_
_entity_poly.entity_id
_entity_poly.type
_entity_poly.pdbx_seq_one_letter_code
_entity_poly.pdbx_strand_id
1 'polypeptide(L)'
;MFACEEFLSMVCGKLLGDGCIVKQEGRKPRFQFIHSIKDKEWCYYCYSKLKDYLPLTGPHYKKIEDNRVNAGYTESYYVQSRTHGHITNLRSIWYKNGKKVLPFEFLMKYLTPLALAWWYQDDGNLKKDSTIPRKIILSTDSFTPAENNKLCHLLKDKYSLLFSMDKQNRILLYDQFQIQYFLFLVSPHLHPCMYRKTITSCDIYNHFSNPKRTTIYLPAHLKLTSPTREINERLSVLPDIFSAIKDGDFYTNELLTFIESTKTYVTKKPYQIVVSEENLQNLFILNKMTGLNASIFAHICFMVQPIFSK
;
A
#
# COMPACT_ATOMS: atom_id res chain seq x y z
N MET A 1 -20.04 -25.43 -3.25
CA MET A 1 -20.11 -24.06 -3.78
C MET A 1 -18.76 -23.41 -3.56
N PHE A 2 -18.01 -23.12 -4.63
CA PHE A 2 -16.73 -22.42 -4.49
C PHE A 2 -17.02 -21.04 -3.89
N ALA A 3 -16.29 -20.69 -2.85
CA ALA A 3 -16.43 -19.39 -2.20
C ALA A 3 -16.13 -18.27 -3.22
N CYS A 4 -16.93 -17.19 -3.21
CA CYS A 4 -16.70 -16.03 -4.07
C CYS A 4 -15.29 -15.46 -3.85
N GLU A 5 -14.64 -15.00 -4.92
CA GLU A 5 -13.26 -14.46 -4.88
C GLU A 5 -13.12 -13.26 -3.94
N GLU A 6 -14.16 -12.43 -3.86
CA GLU A 6 -14.22 -11.30 -2.93
C GLU A 6 -14.13 -11.77 -1.47
N PHE A 7 -14.90 -12.80 -1.10
CA PHE A 7 -14.85 -13.38 0.25
C PHE A 7 -13.46 -13.93 0.59
N LEU A 8 -12.84 -14.67 -0.34
CA LEU A 8 -11.51 -15.22 -0.11
C LEU A 8 -10.43 -14.13 -0.02
N SER A 9 -10.61 -13.02 -0.74
CA SER A 9 -9.76 -11.83 -0.61
C SER A 9 -9.88 -11.18 0.76
N MET A 10 -11.10 -10.96 1.26
CA MET A 10 -11.32 -10.41 2.60
C MET A 10 -10.75 -11.31 3.70
N VAL A 11 -10.95 -12.62 3.59
CA VAL A 11 -10.36 -13.61 4.52
C VAL A 11 -8.84 -13.65 4.41
N CYS A 12 -8.27 -13.53 3.20
CA CYS A 12 -6.83 -13.42 2.99
C CYS A 12 -6.25 -12.24 3.77
N GLY A 13 -6.84 -11.05 3.61
CA GLY A 13 -6.43 -9.85 4.34
C GLY A 13 -6.54 -10.02 5.85
N LYS A 14 -7.64 -10.59 6.35
CA LYS A 14 -7.78 -10.88 7.79
C LYS A 14 -6.76 -11.87 8.31
N LEU A 15 -6.46 -12.94 7.58
CA LEU A 15 -5.53 -13.97 8.05
C LEU A 15 -4.07 -13.52 7.93
N LEU A 16 -3.75 -12.54 7.09
CA LEU A 16 -2.47 -11.82 7.16
C LEU A 16 -2.40 -10.84 8.33
N GLY A 17 -3.56 -10.27 8.72
CA GLY A 17 -3.70 -9.32 9.82
C GLY A 17 -4.19 -9.93 11.15
N ASP A 18 -5.11 -9.20 11.79
CA ASP A 18 -5.68 -9.46 13.13
C ASP A 18 -6.58 -10.70 13.21
N GLY A 19 -6.92 -11.30 12.08
CA GLY A 19 -7.75 -12.49 12.00
C GLY A 19 -6.98 -13.78 12.29
N CYS A 20 -7.60 -14.70 13.03
CA CYS A 20 -7.05 -16.02 13.26
C CYS A 20 -8.13 -17.11 13.23
N ILE A 21 -7.69 -18.37 13.12
CA ILE A 21 -8.56 -19.54 13.19
C ILE A 21 -8.09 -20.37 14.38
N VAL A 22 -8.85 -20.31 15.48
CA VAL A 22 -8.54 -21.04 16.70
C VAL A 22 -9.10 -22.47 16.62
N LYS A 23 -8.37 -23.44 17.16
CA LYS A 23 -8.81 -24.84 17.28
C LYS A 23 -8.37 -25.38 18.64
N GLN A 24 -9.35 -25.65 19.50
CA GLN A 24 -9.13 -26.38 20.75
C GLN A 24 -9.06 -27.88 20.46
N GLU A 25 -8.38 -28.63 21.32
CA GLU A 25 -8.32 -30.08 21.24
C GLU A 25 -9.73 -30.70 21.26
N GLY A 26 -9.95 -31.73 20.43
CA GLY A 26 -11.27 -32.37 20.29
C GLY A 26 -12.37 -31.50 19.64
N ARG A 27 -12.09 -30.24 19.26
CA ARG A 27 -13.10 -29.30 18.73
C ARG A 27 -12.83 -28.88 17.28
N LYS A 28 -13.91 -28.52 16.58
CA LYS A 28 -13.84 -27.92 15.24
C LYS A 28 -13.34 -26.47 15.33
N PRO A 29 -12.61 -25.99 14.31
CA PRO A 29 -12.01 -24.66 14.32
C PRO A 29 -13.06 -23.54 14.20
N ARG A 30 -12.72 -22.36 14.73
CA ARG A 30 -13.51 -21.13 14.67
C ARG A 30 -12.65 -19.98 14.15
N PHE A 31 -13.20 -19.19 13.24
CA PHE A 31 -12.56 -17.96 12.78
C PHE A 31 -12.90 -16.82 13.73
N GLN A 32 -11.95 -15.94 14.00
CA GLN A 32 -12.14 -14.78 14.86
C GLN A 32 -11.22 -13.63 14.48
N PHE A 33 -11.60 -12.42 14.86
CA PHE A 33 -10.75 -11.23 14.81
C PHE A 33 -11.10 -10.31 15.97
N ILE A 34 -10.12 -9.51 16.40
CA ILE A 34 -10.25 -8.53 17.49
C ILE A 34 -9.70 -7.21 16.98
N HIS A 35 -10.39 -6.12 17.25
CA HIS A 35 -9.89 -4.78 16.98
C HIS A 35 -9.98 -3.91 18.22
N SER A 36 -9.05 -2.96 18.36
CA SER A 36 -9.08 -2.00 19.46
C SER A 36 -10.34 -1.13 19.43
N ILE A 37 -10.70 -0.54 20.58
CA ILE A 37 -11.83 0.39 20.68
C ILE A 37 -11.76 1.54 19.66
N LYS A 38 -10.55 1.98 19.31
CA LYS A 38 -10.31 3.06 18.32
C LYS A 38 -10.69 2.65 16.90
N ASP A 39 -10.69 1.35 16.63
CA ASP A 39 -10.97 0.75 15.32
C ASP A 39 -12.32 0.00 15.34
N LYS A 40 -13.23 0.36 16.26
CA LYS A 40 -14.56 -0.25 16.39
C LYS A 40 -15.30 -0.32 15.07
N GLU A 41 -15.40 0.79 14.34
CA GLU A 41 -16.19 0.84 13.09
C GLU A 41 -15.61 -0.09 12.01
N TRP A 42 -14.29 -0.30 12.00
CA TRP A 42 -13.65 -1.31 11.16
C TRP A 42 -14.06 -2.73 11.54
N CYS A 43 -14.15 -3.04 12.85
CA CYS A 43 -14.64 -4.34 13.32
C CYS A 43 -16.08 -4.62 12.85
N TYR A 44 -16.97 -3.63 12.99
CA TYR A 44 -18.36 -3.73 12.54
C TYR A 44 -18.47 -3.88 11.02
N TYR A 45 -17.66 -3.13 10.25
CA TYR A 45 -17.58 -3.27 8.80
C TYR A 45 -17.10 -4.67 8.38
N CYS A 46 -16.04 -5.19 9.01
CA CYS A 46 -15.53 -6.53 8.71
C CYS A 46 -16.56 -7.61 9.01
N TYR A 47 -17.27 -7.49 10.14
CA TYR A 47 -18.38 -8.38 10.47
C TYR A 47 -19.48 -8.31 9.40
N SER A 48 -19.93 -7.11 9.03
CA SER A 48 -21.03 -6.94 8.07
C SER A 48 -20.71 -7.52 6.69
N LYS A 49 -19.44 -7.45 6.26
CA LYS A 49 -18.97 -8.02 4.99
C LYS A 49 -18.75 -9.53 5.02
N LEU A 50 -18.44 -10.11 6.18
CA LEU A 50 -18.13 -11.54 6.30
C LEU A 50 -19.30 -12.40 6.81
N LYS A 51 -20.31 -11.83 7.48
CA LYS A 51 -21.41 -12.58 8.12
C LYS A 51 -22.27 -13.40 7.16
N ASP A 52 -22.33 -13.00 5.88
CA ASP A 52 -23.10 -13.72 4.87
C ASP A 52 -22.35 -14.96 4.34
N TYR A 53 -21.03 -15.02 4.56
CA TYR A 53 -20.16 -16.12 4.14
C TYR A 53 -19.75 -17.04 5.29
N LEU A 54 -19.69 -16.51 6.51
CA LEU A 54 -19.28 -17.21 7.72
C LEU A 54 -20.32 -17.01 8.82
N PRO A 55 -20.62 -18.02 9.64
CA PRO A 55 -21.61 -17.91 10.70
C PRO A 55 -21.06 -17.13 11.91
N LEU A 56 -20.81 -15.84 11.73
CA LEU A 56 -20.26 -14.92 12.72
C LEU A 56 -21.30 -14.52 13.76
N THR A 57 -20.89 -14.49 15.03
CA THR A 57 -21.60 -13.77 16.08
C THR A 57 -21.16 -12.30 16.04
N GLY A 58 -22.11 -11.37 16.21
CA GLY A 58 -21.85 -9.93 16.11
C GLY A 58 -20.74 -9.43 17.06
N PRO A 59 -20.18 -8.24 16.80
CA PRO A 59 -19.09 -7.68 17.61
C PRO A 59 -19.47 -7.54 19.08
N HIS A 60 -18.65 -8.12 19.96
CA HIS A 60 -18.80 -8.06 21.41
C HIS A 60 -17.73 -7.17 22.02
N TYR A 61 -18.14 -6.17 22.81
CA TYR A 61 -17.21 -5.31 23.54
C TYR A 61 -16.50 -6.08 24.66
N LYS A 62 -15.19 -5.86 24.79
CA LYS A 62 -14.36 -6.50 25.81
C LYS A 62 -13.43 -5.47 26.44
N LYS A 63 -13.45 -5.41 27.77
CA LYS A 63 -12.51 -4.66 28.61
C LYS A 63 -11.67 -5.65 29.40
N ILE A 64 -10.35 -5.58 29.28
CA ILE A 64 -9.40 -6.48 29.95
C ILE A 64 -8.41 -5.64 30.72
N GLU A 65 -8.16 -5.99 31.97
CA GLU A 65 -7.04 -5.42 32.74
C GLU A 65 -5.72 -5.69 32.03
N ASP A 66 -4.91 -4.65 31.87
CA ASP A 66 -3.61 -4.72 31.21
C ASP A 66 -2.66 -3.74 31.90
N ASN A 67 -1.84 -4.28 32.78
CA ASN A 67 -0.88 -3.52 33.57
C ASN A 67 0.27 -2.93 32.72
N ARG A 68 0.36 -3.29 31.44
CA ARG A 68 1.38 -2.77 30.51
C ARG A 68 1.01 -1.40 29.92
N VAL A 69 -0.26 -0.99 30.03
CA VAL A 69 -0.74 0.30 29.51
C VAL A 69 -1.08 1.24 30.65
N ASN A 70 -0.80 2.54 30.49
CA ASN A 70 -1.01 3.54 31.55
C ASN A 70 -2.46 3.61 32.06
N ALA A 71 -3.44 3.24 31.22
CA ALA A 71 -4.85 3.21 31.60
C ALA A 71 -5.21 2.03 32.54
N GLY A 72 -4.33 1.04 32.70
CA GLY A 72 -4.58 -0.19 33.47
C GLY A 72 -5.51 -1.19 32.78
N TYR A 73 -6.05 -0.87 31.60
CA TYR A 73 -6.92 -1.75 30.83
C TYR A 73 -6.84 -1.48 29.33
N THR A 74 -7.24 -2.48 28.55
CA THR A 74 -7.46 -2.37 27.10
C THR A 74 -8.92 -2.64 26.76
N GLU A 75 -9.42 -1.96 25.74
CA GLU A 75 -10.77 -2.10 25.23
C GLU A 75 -10.74 -2.52 23.77
N SER A 76 -11.60 -3.47 23.41
CA SER A 76 -11.65 -4.06 22.08
C SER A 76 -13.04 -4.55 21.72
N TYR A 77 -13.26 -4.78 20.42
CA TYR A 77 -14.40 -5.53 19.91
C TYR A 77 -13.93 -6.84 19.31
N TYR A 78 -14.60 -7.91 19.71
CA TYR A 78 -14.29 -9.27 19.31
C TYR A 78 -15.42 -9.87 18.48
N VAL A 79 -15.07 -10.53 17.39
CA VAL A 79 -15.99 -11.29 16.55
C VAL A 79 -15.48 -12.72 16.45
N GLN A 80 -16.36 -13.69 16.64
CA GLN A 80 -16.04 -15.11 16.45
C GLN A 80 -17.16 -15.83 15.72
N SER A 81 -16.78 -16.79 14.89
CA SER A 81 -17.70 -17.66 14.19
C SER A 81 -18.17 -18.86 15.06
N ARG A 82 -19.32 -19.40 14.68
CA ARG A 82 -19.61 -20.83 14.89
C ARG A 82 -18.70 -21.67 13.99
N THR A 83 -18.71 -22.98 14.18
CA THR A 83 -17.90 -23.90 13.37
C THR A 83 -18.49 -24.00 11.96
N HIS A 84 -17.63 -24.04 10.93
CA HIS A 84 -18.09 -24.14 9.53
C HIS A 84 -17.09 -24.93 8.67
N GLY A 85 -17.58 -25.54 7.59
CA GLY A 85 -16.74 -26.30 6.64
C GLY A 85 -15.66 -25.42 6.00
N HIS A 86 -16.01 -24.21 5.55
CA HIS A 86 -15.05 -23.25 5.00
C HIS A 86 -13.92 -22.91 5.99
N ILE A 87 -14.23 -22.75 7.27
CA ILE A 87 -13.23 -22.44 8.31
C ILE A 87 -12.31 -23.64 8.52
N THR A 88 -12.84 -24.85 8.44
CA THR A 88 -12.05 -26.08 8.53
C THR A 88 -11.05 -26.19 7.37
N ASN A 89 -11.49 -25.90 6.14
CA ASN A 89 -10.60 -25.86 4.98
C ASN A 89 -9.57 -24.72 5.06
N LEU A 90 -9.99 -23.52 5.48
CA LEU A 90 -9.06 -22.40 5.67
C LEU A 90 -7.99 -22.73 6.72
N ARG A 91 -8.36 -23.43 7.82
CA ARG A 91 -7.41 -23.90 8.83
C ARG A 91 -6.37 -24.85 8.22
N SER A 92 -6.76 -25.82 7.39
CA SER A 92 -5.80 -26.77 6.80
C SER A 92 -4.81 -26.12 5.82
N ILE A 93 -5.21 -24.99 5.22
CA ILE A 93 -4.38 -24.19 4.32
C ILE A 93 -3.41 -23.32 5.14
N TRP A 94 -3.93 -22.54 6.09
CA TRP A 94 -3.18 -21.49 6.79
C TRP A 94 -2.44 -21.96 8.04
N TYR A 95 -2.68 -23.18 8.53
CA TYR A 95 -2.07 -23.66 9.77
C TYR A 95 -1.44 -25.03 9.58
N LYS A 96 -0.16 -25.14 9.99
CA LYS A 96 0.60 -26.40 10.06
C LYS A 96 1.06 -26.61 11.49
N ASN A 97 0.83 -27.80 12.03
CA ASN A 97 1.16 -28.15 13.42
C ASN A 97 0.65 -27.11 14.44
N GLY A 98 -0.56 -26.59 14.22
CA GLY A 98 -1.18 -25.60 15.08
C GLY A 98 -0.72 -24.15 14.88
N LYS A 99 0.40 -23.91 14.21
CA LYS A 99 0.98 -22.58 13.95
C LYS A 99 0.49 -22.01 12.61
N LYS A 100 0.21 -20.71 12.55
CA LYS A 100 -0.11 -20.00 11.30
C LYS A 100 1.13 -19.98 10.41
N VAL A 101 0.97 -20.27 9.13
CA VAL A 101 2.01 -20.21 8.09
C VAL A 101 1.46 -19.46 6.88
N LEU A 102 2.34 -18.89 6.04
CA LEU A 102 1.94 -18.22 4.79
C LEU A 102 1.67 -19.22 3.66
N PRO A 103 0.42 -19.40 3.19
CA PRO A 103 0.08 -20.32 2.12
C PRO A 103 0.25 -19.64 0.76
N PHE A 104 1.47 -19.63 0.21
CA PHE A 104 1.80 -18.84 -0.99
C PHE A 104 0.92 -19.11 -2.21
N GLU A 105 0.45 -20.33 -2.44
CA GLU A 105 -0.52 -20.62 -3.52
C GLU A 105 -1.85 -19.89 -3.33
N PHE A 106 -2.34 -19.85 -2.09
CA PHE A 106 -3.53 -19.10 -1.73
C PHE A 106 -3.30 -17.59 -1.84
N LEU A 107 -2.12 -17.11 -1.40
CA LEU A 107 -1.77 -15.68 -1.50
C LEU A 107 -1.64 -15.22 -2.95
N MET A 108 -0.99 -16.00 -3.83
CA MET A 108 -0.87 -15.68 -5.25
C MET A 108 -2.25 -15.42 -5.88
N LYS A 109 -3.26 -16.21 -5.49
CA LYS A 109 -4.62 -16.06 -6.00
C LYS A 109 -5.41 -14.95 -5.31
N TYR A 110 -5.39 -14.90 -3.98
CA TYR A 110 -6.36 -14.10 -3.20
C TYR A 110 -5.77 -12.89 -2.48
N LEU A 111 -4.46 -12.66 -2.52
CA LEU A 111 -3.89 -11.37 -2.14
C LEU A 111 -4.17 -10.38 -3.28
N THR A 112 -5.41 -9.90 -3.37
CA THR A 112 -5.89 -8.86 -4.31
C THR A 112 -5.73 -7.46 -3.67
N PRO A 113 -5.97 -6.34 -4.39
CA PRO A 113 -5.96 -5.01 -3.77
C PRO A 113 -6.91 -4.89 -2.56
N LEU A 114 -8.06 -5.57 -2.59
CA LEU A 114 -8.97 -5.69 -1.45
C LEU A 114 -8.32 -6.39 -0.26
N ALA A 115 -7.66 -7.53 -0.48
CA ALA A 115 -6.95 -8.26 0.56
C ALA A 115 -5.78 -7.45 1.14
N LEU A 116 -5.02 -6.76 0.27
CA LEU A 116 -3.92 -5.89 0.66
C LEU A 116 -4.42 -4.74 1.54
N ALA A 117 -5.55 -4.12 1.19
CA ALA A 117 -6.17 -3.07 1.98
C ALA A 117 -6.70 -3.57 3.33
N TRP A 118 -7.28 -4.76 3.38
CA TRP A 118 -7.75 -5.37 4.63
C TRP A 118 -6.59 -5.72 5.56
N TRP A 119 -5.52 -6.30 5.02
CA TRP A 119 -4.28 -6.55 5.76
C TRP A 119 -3.65 -5.25 6.27
N TYR A 120 -3.58 -4.21 5.42
CA TYR A 120 -3.06 -2.91 5.80
C TYR A 120 -3.87 -2.24 6.92
N GLN A 121 -5.19 -2.37 6.89
CA GLN A 121 -6.06 -1.81 7.92
C GLN A 121 -5.93 -2.51 9.26
N ASP A 122 -5.60 -3.80 9.28
CA ASP A 122 -5.27 -4.53 10.50
C ASP A 122 -3.84 -4.19 10.95
N ASP A 123 -2.82 -4.68 10.24
CA ASP A 123 -1.41 -4.70 10.68
C ASP A 123 -0.50 -3.66 10.01
N GLY A 124 -1.07 -2.78 9.19
CA GLY A 124 -0.34 -1.73 8.51
C GLY A 124 -0.23 -0.42 9.29
N ASN A 125 0.84 0.32 9.01
CA ASN A 125 1.04 1.67 9.53
C ASN A 125 1.76 2.55 8.51
N LEU A 126 1.29 3.79 8.34
CA LEU A 126 2.01 4.83 7.59
C LEU A 126 2.76 5.73 8.58
N LYS A 127 4.09 5.64 8.59
CA LYS A 127 4.91 6.58 9.34
C LYS A 127 5.04 7.87 8.53
N LYS A 128 4.62 8.98 9.13
CA LYS A 128 4.69 10.34 8.57
C LYS A 128 5.62 11.21 9.40
N ASP A 129 6.21 12.20 8.76
CA ASP A 129 6.91 13.31 9.39
C ASP A 129 6.20 14.59 8.97
N SER A 130 5.43 15.18 9.90
CA SER A 130 4.36 16.11 9.56
C SER A 130 3.45 15.51 8.47
N THR A 131 3.40 16.12 7.28
CA THR A 131 2.61 15.67 6.13
C THR A 131 3.36 14.76 5.17
N ILE A 132 4.65 14.54 5.37
CA ILE A 132 5.50 13.79 4.43
C ILE A 132 5.50 12.31 4.81
N PRO A 133 5.02 11.40 3.94
CA PRO A 133 5.14 9.98 4.19
C PRO A 133 6.60 9.56 4.21
N ARG A 134 7.01 8.78 5.21
CA ARG A 134 8.40 8.28 5.33
C ARG A 134 8.51 6.82 4.98
N LYS A 135 7.54 6.02 5.42
CA LYS A 135 7.48 4.58 5.12
C LYS A 135 6.15 3.98 5.47
N ILE A 136 5.80 2.93 4.75
CA ILE A 136 4.75 1.99 5.15
C ILE A 136 5.42 0.83 5.89
N ILE A 137 4.77 0.36 6.95
CA ILE A 137 5.19 -0.78 7.76
C ILE A 137 4.02 -1.77 7.75
N LEU A 138 4.28 -3.04 7.48
CA LEU A 138 3.33 -4.13 7.70
C LEU A 138 3.91 -5.05 8.79
N SER A 139 3.23 -5.10 9.94
CA SER A 139 3.63 -5.92 11.08
C SER A 139 3.50 -7.40 10.71
N THR A 140 4.64 -8.04 10.51
CA THR A 140 4.79 -9.42 10.01
C THR A 140 5.75 -10.23 10.87
N ASP A 141 6.08 -9.72 12.04
CA ASP A 141 7.04 -10.26 12.99
C ASP A 141 6.62 -11.62 13.57
N SER A 142 5.34 -12.00 13.44
CA SER A 142 4.83 -13.32 13.81
C SER A 142 5.18 -14.45 12.82
N PHE A 143 5.50 -14.12 11.56
CA PHE A 143 5.96 -15.08 10.56
C PHE A 143 7.47 -15.27 10.61
N THR A 144 7.99 -16.32 9.99
CA THR A 144 9.45 -16.52 9.94
C THR A 144 10.12 -15.55 8.94
N PRO A 145 11.43 -15.25 9.09
CA PRO A 145 12.17 -14.45 8.11
C PRO A 145 12.15 -15.03 6.68
N ALA A 146 12.13 -16.37 6.55
CA ALA A 146 12.02 -17.03 5.26
C ALA A 146 10.64 -16.78 4.61
N GLU A 147 9.57 -16.85 5.39
CA GLU A 147 8.22 -16.49 4.96
C GLU A 147 8.14 -15.02 4.54
N ASN A 148 8.69 -14.10 5.35
CA ASN A 148 8.67 -12.67 5.04
C ASN A 148 9.49 -12.31 3.79
N ASN A 149 10.66 -12.94 3.58
CA ASN A 149 11.41 -12.79 2.34
C ASN A 149 10.58 -13.21 1.12
N LYS A 150 9.91 -14.37 1.19
CA LYS A 150 9.06 -14.84 0.09
C LYS A 150 7.81 -13.97 -0.09
N LEU A 151 7.28 -13.38 0.99
CA LEU A 151 6.20 -12.41 0.94
C LEU A 151 6.63 -11.10 0.25
N CYS A 152 7.84 -10.61 0.51
CA CYS A 152 8.41 -9.47 -0.22
C CYS A 152 8.54 -9.76 -1.72
N HIS A 153 9.03 -10.95 -2.10
CA HIS A 153 9.08 -11.35 -3.51
C HIS A 153 7.70 -11.42 -4.14
N LEU A 154 6.71 -12.02 -3.45
CA LEU A 154 5.33 -12.05 -3.94
C LEU A 154 4.75 -10.64 -4.17
N LEU A 155 5.00 -9.70 -3.25
CA LEU A 155 4.55 -8.30 -3.38
C LEU A 155 5.28 -7.57 -4.53
N LYS A 156 6.56 -7.88 -4.74
CA LYS A 156 7.30 -7.37 -5.89
C LYS A 156 6.69 -7.91 -7.21
N ASP A 157 6.51 -9.21 -7.32
CA ASP A 157 6.06 -9.84 -8.56
C ASP A 157 4.61 -9.46 -8.90
N LYS A 158 3.75 -9.35 -7.88
CA LYS A 158 2.32 -9.07 -8.08
C LYS A 158 2.00 -7.59 -8.23
N TYR A 159 2.76 -6.73 -7.57
CA TYR A 159 2.44 -5.31 -7.45
C TYR A 159 3.61 -4.38 -7.73
N SER A 160 4.77 -4.86 -8.19
CA SER A 160 5.97 -4.02 -8.34
C SER A 160 6.36 -3.26 -7.05
N LEU A 161 6.00 -3.81 -5.89
CA LEU A 161 6.25 -3.22 -4.57
C LEU A 161 7.43 -3.91 -3.88
N LEU A 162 8.55 -3.22 -3.80
CA LEU A 162 9.79 -3.66 -3.18
C LEU A 162 9.80 -3.33 -1.68
N PHE A 163 9.33 -4.30 -0.88
CA PHE A 163 9.46 -4.25 0.57
C PHE A 163 10.82 -4.77 1.04
N SER A 164 11.32 -4.18 2.12
CA SER A 164 12.53 -4.61 2.84
C SER A 164 12.21 -4.99 4.27
N MET A 165 12.89 -5.99 4.82
CA MET A 165 12.72 -6.37 6.23
C MET A 165 13.50 -5.44 7.18
N ASP A 166 12.96 -5.17 8.36
CA ASP A 166 13.71 -4.55 9.46
C ASP A 166 14.24 -5.57 10.49
N LYS A 167 14.93 -5.04 11.50
CA LYS A 167 15.49 -5.83 12.61
C LYS A 167 14.43 -6.53 13.48
N GLN A 168 13.16 -6.12 13.38
CA GLN A 168 12.04 -6.73 14.10
C GLN A 168 11.31 -7.75 13.22
N ASN A 169 11.85 -8.11 12.05
CA ASN A 169 11.22 -9.03 11.10
C ASN A 169 9.86 -8.52 10.59
N ARG A 170 9.69 -7.20 10.50
CA ARG A 170 8.57 -6.57 9.78
C ARG A 170 8.99 -6.23 8.36
N ILE A 171 8.05 -6.09 7.44
CA ILE A 171 8.32 -5.63 6.08
C ILE A 171 7.94 -4.16 5.91
N LEU A 172 8.78 -3.39 5.21
CA LEU A 172 8.68 -1.94 5.11
C LEU A 172 8.90 -1.47 3.68
N LEU A 173 8.12 -0.46 3.28
CA LEU A 173 8.23 0.21 1.99
C LEU A 173 8.69 1.65 2.19
N TYR A 174 9.80 2.03 1.57
CA TYR A 174 10.48 3.32 1.80
C TYR A 174 10.41 4.28 0.62
N ASP A 175 10.40 3.74 -0.59
CA ASP A 175 10.43 4.52 -1.82
C ASP A 175 9.16 5.35 -1.96
N GLN A 176 9.30 6.67 -2.17
CA GLN A 176 8.16 7.60 -2.16
C GLN A 176 7.13 7.29 -3.24
N PHE A 177 7.58 6.91 -4.43
CA PHE A 177 6.68 6.53 -5.53
C PHE A 177 5.91 5.27 -5.20
N GLN A 178 6.60 4.26 -4.67
CA GLN A 178 5.94 3.03 -4.27
C GLN A 178 5.00 3.22 -3.07
N ILE A 179 5.30 4.13 -2.13
CA ILE A 179 4.38 4.46 -1.04
C ILE A 179 3.09 5.07 -1.61
N GLN A 180 3.19 6.05 -2.52
CA GLN A 180 2.00 6.65 -3.13
C GLN A 180 1.23 5.63 -3.97
N TYR A 181 1.93 4.76 -4.69
CA TYR A 181 1.31 3.67 -5.44
C TYR A 181 0.61 2.66 -4.54
N PHE A 182 1.24 2.24 -3.43
CA PHE A 182 0.61 1.38 -2.44
C PHE A 182 -0.68 2.01 -1.91
N LEU A 183 -0.63 3.30 -1.54
CA LEU A 183 -1.80 4.02 -1.05
C LEU A 183 -2.90 4.10 -2.11
N PHE A 184 -2.55 4.32 -3.38
CA PHE A 184 -3.48 4.26 -4.51
C PHE A 184 -4.17 2.89 -4.58
N LEU A 185 -3.42 1.78 -4.49
CA LEU A 185 -3.99 0.42 -4.55
C LEU A 185 -4.98 0.14 -3.40
N VAL A 186 -4.71 0.61 -2.18
CA VAL A 186 -5.55 0.30 -1.01
C VAL A 186 -6.68 1.29 -0.78
N SER A 187 -6.57 2.53 -1.27
CA SER A 187 -7.52 3.62 -0.98
C SER A 187 -8.98 3.30 -1.33
N PRO A 188 -9.31 2.64 -2.46
CA PRO A 188 -10.69 2.27 -2.78
C PRO A 188 -11.37 1.37 -1.75
N HIS A 189 -10.59 0.72 -0.88
CA HIS A 189 -11.06 -0.26 0.10
C HIS A 189 -10.77 0.15 1.55
N LEU A 190 -10.28 1.38 1.79
CA LEU A 190 -10.05 1.91 3.13
C LEU A 190 -11.39 2.33 3.77
N HIS A 191 -11.62 1.86 4.98
CA HIS A 191 -12.74 2.31 5.79
C HIS A 191 -12.45 3.72 6.37
N PRO A 192 -13.45 4.62 6.47
CA PRO A 192 -13.22 5.99 6.95
C PRO A 192 -12.53 6.11 8.31
N CYS A 193 -12.82 5.20 9.26
CA CYS A 193 -12.14 5.22 10.58
C CYS A 193 -10.63 4.90 10.49
N MET A 194 -10.17 4.39 9.35
CA MET A 194 -8.78 4.04 9.08
C MET A 194 -8.02 5.13 8.30
N TYR A 195 -8.65 6.28 7.98
CA TYR A 195 -7.99 7.35 7.23
C TYR A 195 -6.74 7.94 7.89
N ARG A 196 -6.55 7.74 9.20
CA ARG A 196 -5.27 8.02 9.88
C ARG A 196 -4.07 7.31 9.23
N LYS A 197 -4.30 6.16 8.58
CA LYS A 197 -3.31 5.35 7.87
C LYS A 197 -3.06 5.81 6.42
N THR A 198 -3.68 6.87 5.92
CA THR A 198 -3.41 7.41 4.57
C THR A 198 -2.93 8.86 4.62
N ILE A 199 -2.69 9.47 3.45
CA ILE A 199 -2.36 10.89 3.26
C ILE A 199 -3.64 11.59 2.79
N THR A 200 -3.92 12.80 3.28
CA THR A 200 -5.09 13.58 2.85
C THR A 200 -4.68 14.68 1.86
N SER A 201 -5.59 15.05 0.95
CA SER A 201 -5.32 16.05 -0.10
C SER A 201 -4.95 17.44 0.44
N CYS A 202 -5.39 17.79 1.65
CA CYS A 202 -5.05 19.06 2.32
C CYS A 202 -3.53 19.22 2.60
N ASP A 203 -2.77 18.12 2.61
CA ASP A 203 -1.34 18.10 2.91
C ASP A 203 -0.45 18.61 1.76
N ILE A 204 -1.03 18.82 0.56
CA ILE A 204 -0.29 19.05 -0.69
C ILE A 204 -0.05 20.53 -0.97
N TYR A 205 -0.96 21.41 -0.54
CA TYR A 205 -0.99 22.82 -0.97
C TYR A 205 -0.48 23.74 0.13
N ASN A 206 0.83 23.92 0.23
CA ASN A 206 1.45 25.06 0.93
C ASN A 206 2.95 25.09 0.62
N HIS A 207 3.35 25.62 -0.54
CA HIS A 207 4.70 26.16 -0.76
C HIS A 207 4.78 26.89 -2.10
N PHE A 208 5.11 28.18 -2.05
CA PHE A 208 5.53 28.96 -3.21
C PHE A 208 7.05 29.04 -3.22
N SER A 209 7.66 28.70 -4.34
CA SER A 209 9.10 28.84 -4.56
C SER A 209 9.34 29.62 -5.83
N ASN A 210 10.15 30.67 -5.74
CA ASN A 210 10.57 31.43 -6.92
C ASN A 210 11.40 30.54 -7.85
N PRO A 211 11.36 30.76 -9.18
CA PRO A 211 12.24 30.10 -10.13
C PRO A 211 13.70 30.19 -9.68
N LYS A 212 14.33 29.03 -9.47
CA LYS A 212 15.75 28.92 -9.12
C LYS A 212 16.43 27.96 -10.07
N ARG A 213 17.72 28.18 -10.29
CA ARG A 213 18.55 27.24 -11.06
C ARG A 213 18.48 25.87 -10.38
N THR A 214 18.19 24.83 -11.16
CA THR A 214 18.13 23.44 -10.71
C THR A 214 18.87 22.55 -11.70
N THR A 215 19.05 21.27 -11.36
CA THR A 215 19.64 20.26 -12.24
C THR A 215 18.61 19.18 -12.55
N ILE A 216 18.36 18.97 -13.84
CA ILE A 216 17.55 17.86 -14.35
C ILE A 216 18.49 16.82 -14.94
N TYR A 217 18.31 15.56 -14.52
CA TYR A 217 19.10 14.43 -15.01
C TYR A 217 18.30 13.67 -16.06
N LEU A 218 18.80 13.65 -17.29
CA LEU A 218 18.17 12.93 -18.40
C LEU A 218 19.09 11.82 -18.91
N PRO A 219 18.57 10.79 -19.60
CA PRO A 219 19.42 9.80 -20.28
C PRO A 219 20.47 10.45 -21.17
N ALA A 220 21.70 9.94 -21.15
CA ALA A 220 22.82 10.53 -21.87
C ALA A 220 22.65 10.59 -23.41
N HIS A 221 21.73 9.79 -23.97
CA HIS A 221 21.41 9.83 -25.39
C HIS A 221 20.59 11.07 -25.79
N LEU A 222 19.86 11.69 -24.85
CA LEU A 222 19.16 12.95 -25.09
C LEU A 222 20.17 14.09 -25.08
N LYS A 223 20.46 14.64 -26.27
CA LYS A 223 21.42 15.75 -26.44
C LYS A 223 20.67 17.05 -26.71
N LEU A 224 20.45 17.82 -25.66
CA LEU A 224 19.83 19.14 -25.74
C LEU A 224 20.84 20.24 -26.15
N THR A 225 20.41 21.16 -26.99
CA THR A 225 21.19 22.32 -27.49
C THR A 225 20.88 23.59 -26.70
N SER A 226 19.61 23.78 -26.31
CA SER A 226 19.10 24.83 -25.44
C SER A 226 18.33 24.18 -24.28
N PRO A 227 19.03 23.59 -23.29
CA PRO A 227 18.41 22.75 -22.27
C PRO A 227 17.27 23.44 -21.50
N THR A 228 17.46 24.71 -21.14
CA THR A 228 16.43 25.48 -20.43
C THR A 228 15.15 25.61 -21.27
N ARG A 229 15.26 25.95 -22.55
CA ARG A 229 14.10 26.11 -23.42
C ARG A 229 13.42 24.76 -23.68
N GLU A 230 14.20 23.78 -24.15
CA GLU A 230 13.69 22.47 -24.56
C GLU A 230 13.03 21.71 -23.41
N ILE A 231 13.60 21.77 -22.19
CA ILE A 231 12.99 21.10 -21.03
C ILE A 231 11.69 21.80 -20.63
N ASN A 232 11.63 23.14 -20.61
CA ASN A 232 10.39 23.85 -20.27
C ASN A 232 9.28 23.60 -21.31
N GLU A 233 9.62 23.54 -22.59
CA GLU A 233 8.68 23.18 -23.66
C GLU A 233 8.12 21.77 -23.43
N ARG A 234 8.96 20.79 -23.06
CA ARG A 234 8.48 19.43 -22.76
C ARG A 234 7.64 19.37 -21.50
N LEU A 235 7.98 20.12 -20.46
CA LEU A 235 7.21 20.15 -19.21
C LEU A 235 5.83 20.84 -19.35
N SER A 236 5.54 21.51 -20.48
CA SER A 236 4.23 22.11 -20.71
C SER A 236 3.07 21.10 -20.74
N VAL A 237 3.36 19.79 -20.88
CA VAL A 237 2.36 18.71 -20.87
C VAL A 237 2.10 18.10 -19.48
N LEU A 238 2.74 18.61 -18.41
CA LEU A 238 2.46 18.17 -17.04
C LEU A 238 0.96 18.23 -16.66
N PRO A 239 0.14 19.18 -17.17
CA PRO A 239 -1.31 19.16 -16.97
C PRO A 239 -2.00 17.85 -17.34
N ASP A 240 -1.54 17.17 -18.39
CA ASP A 240 -2.11 15.89 -18.83
C ASP A 240 -1.88 14.78 -17.79
N ILE A 241 -0.76 14.85 -17.06
CA ILE A 241 -0.45 13.90 -15.99
C ILE A 241 -1.43 14.09 -14.81
N PHE A 242 -1.84 15.32 -14.49
CA PHE A 242 -2.88 15.52 -13.47
C PHE A 242 -4.19 14.86 -13.86
N SER A 243 -4.58 14.95 -15.14
CA SER A 243 -5.77 14.27 -15.67
C SER A 243 -5.65 12.75 -15.51
N ALA A 244 -4.52 12.17 -15.92
CA ALA A 244 -4.27 10.73 -15.74
C ALA A 244 -4.34 10.28 -14.27
N ILE A 245 -3.82 11.08 -13.32
CA ILE A 245 -3.92 10.77 -11.90
C ILE A 245 -5.38 10.82 -11.42
N LYS A 246 -6.12 11.84 -11.83
CA LYS A 246 -7.53 12.02 -11.44
C LYS A 246 -8.42 10.90 -11.97
N ASP A 247 -8.15 10.44 -13.18
CA ASP A 247 -8.91 9.37 -13.84
C ASP A 247 -8.51 7.97 -13.35
N GLY A 248 -7.42 7.86 -12.58
CA GLY A 248 -6.91 6.59 -12.05
C GLY A 248 -5.98 5.84 -13.01
N ASP A 249 -5.64 6.46 -14.14
CA ASP A 249 -4.85 5.89 -15.23
C ASP A 249 -3.35 6.20 -15.13
N PHE A 250 -2.89 6.75 -13.99
CA PHE A 250 -1.49 7.11 -13.81
C PHE A 250 -0.59 5.89 -13.53
N TYR A 251 -1.00 4.96 -12.66
CA TYR A 251 -0.16 3.83 -12.25
C TYR A 251 -0.28 2.63 -13.19
N THR A 252 0.07 2.80 -14.46
CA THR A 252 0.06 1.75 -15.48
C THR A 252 1.26 0.80 -15.36
N ASN A 253 1.15 -0.41 -15.91
CA ASN A 253 2.27 -1.37 -15.93
C ASN A 253 3.46 -0.82 -16.70
N GLU A 254 3.20 -0.06 -17.76
CA GLU A 254 4.18 0.64 -18.58
C GLU A 254 4.94 1.67 -17.74
N LEU A 255 4.22 2.47 -16.92
CA LEU A 255 4.86 3.41 -16.00
C LEU A 255 5.72 2.67 -14.98
N LEU A 256 5.18 1.63 -14.34
CA LEU A 256 5.90 0.88 -13.30
C LEU A 256 7.21 0.27 -13.86
N THR A 257 7.12 -0.36 -15.03
CA THR A 257 8.28 -0.93 -15.76
C THR A 257 9.29 0.15 -16.13
N PHE A 258 8.82 1.29 -16.64
CA PHE A 258 9.67 2.43 -16.94
C PHE A 258 10.40 2.92 -15.69
N ILE A 259 9.69 3.14 -14.57
CA ILE A 259 10.29 3.61 -13.33
C ILE A 259 11.34 2.62 -12.81
N GLU A 260 11.06 1.31 -12.83
CA GLU A 260 12.05 0.29 -12.47
C GLU A 260 13.29 0.37 -13.37
N SER A 261 13.10 0.52 -14.69
CA SER A 261 14.21 0.67 -15.64
C SER A 261 15.09 1.89 -15.33
N THR A 262 14.51 3.00 -14.84
CA THR A 262 15.27 4.21 -14.50
C THR A 262 16.15 4.07 -13.25
N LYS A 263 15.94 3.02 -12.45
CA LYS A 263 16.73 2.67 -11.27
C LYS A 263 17.94 1.79 -11.63
N THR A 264 17.96 1.19 -12.81
CA THR A 264 19.11 0.41 -13.30
C THR A 264 20.21 1.34 -13.87
N TYR A 265 21.40 0.81 -14.18
CA TYR A 265 22.61 1.56 -14.58
C TYR A 265 22.49 2.26 -15.94
N VAL A 266 21.53 3.16 -16.10
CA VAL A 266 21.42 4.06 -17.23
C VAL A 266 22.30 5.28 -16.97
N THR A 267 23.27 5.55 -17.84
CA THR A 267 24.09 6.75 -17.78
C THR A 267 23.21 8.00 -17.92
N LYS A 268 23.22 8.86 -16.90
CA LYS A 268 22.45 10.11 -16.86
C LYS A 268 23.37 11.31 -17.09
N LYS A 269 22.91 12.29 -17.88
CA LYS A 269 23.57 13.57 -18.11
C LYS A 269 22.86 14.68 -17.32
N PRO A 270 23.59 15.48 -16.52
CA PRO A 270 23.01 16.60 -15.80
C PRO A 270 22.83 17.82 -16.73
N TYR A 271 21.69 18.48 -16.61
CA TYR A 271 21.37 19.74 -17.27
C TYR A 271 21.03 20.80 -16.24
N GLN A 272 21.87 21.82 -16.10
CA GLN A 272 21.56 22.99 -15.27
C GLN A 272 20.62 23.91 -16.02
N ILE A 273 19.43 24.14 -15.47
CA ILE A 273 18.38 24.93 -16.11
C ILE A 273 17.65 25.84 -15.11
N VAL A 274 16.87 26.78 -15.62
CA VAL A 274 15.85 27.51 -14.87
C VAL A 274 14.48 26.99 -15.33
N VAL A 275 13.72 26.38 -14.42
CA VAL A 275 12.35 25.93 -14.71
C VAL A 275 11.42 27.13 -14.58
N SER A 276 10.46 27.27 -15.52
CA SER A 276 9.44 28.32 -15.44
C SER A 276 8.63 28.18 -14.15
N GLU A 277 8.05 29.29 -13.69
CA GLU A 277 7.28 29.29 -12.44
C GLU A 277 6.11 28.30 -12.48
N GLU A 278 5.36 28.29 -13.58
CA GLU A 278 4.25 27.35 -13.83
C GLU A 278 4.72 25.88 -13.78
N ASN A 279 5.77 25.53 -14.51
CA ASN A 279 6.30 24.17 -14.52
C ASN A 279 6.84 23.77 -13.15
N LEU A 280 7.45 24.71 -12.40
CA LEU A 280 7.96 24.44 -11.06
C LEU A 280 6.82 24.13 -10.08
N GLN A 281 5.71 24.87 -10.16
CA GLN A 281 4.51 24.62 -9.36
C GLN A 281 3.91 23.24 -9.72
N ASN A 282 3.76 22.93 -11.01
CA ASN A 282 3.24 21.65 -11.47
C ASN A 282 4.12 20.48 -10.98
N LEU A 283 5.43 20.58 -11.13
CA LEU A 283 6.38 19.56 -10.65
C LEU A 283 6.32 19.36 -9.14
N PHE A 284 6.14 20.44 -8.37
CA PHE A 284 6.02 20.35 -6.91
C PHE A 284 4.76 19.56 -6.51
N ILE A 285 3.61 19.91 -7.08
CA ILE A 285 2.34 19.23 -6.77
C ILE A 285 2.41 17.76 -7.21
N LEU A 286 2.88 17.49 -8.43
CA LEU A 286 3.04 16.13 -8.94
C LEU A 286 4.02 15.31 -8.09
N ASN A 287 5.10 15.91 -7.59
CA ASN A 287 6.01 15.24 -6.65
C ASN A 287 5.29 14.82 -5.37
N LYS A 288 4.42 15.68 -4.82
CA LYS A 288 3.65 15.34 -3.61
C LYS A 288 2.63 14.24 -3.86
N MET A 289 1.96 14.26 -5.01
CA MET A 289 0.94 13.27 -5.38
C MET A 289 1.52 11.89 -5.72
N THR A 290 2.69 11.87 -6.35
CA THR A 290 3.23 10.64 -6.97
C THR A 290 4.53 10.16 -6.33
N GLY A 291 5.25 11.00 -5.58
CA GLY A 291 6.59 10.70 -5.08
C GLY A 291 7.71 10.75 -6.15
N LEU A 292 7.39 11.01 -7.42
CA LEU A 292 8.39 11.15 -8.49
C LEU A 292 9.09 12.50 -8.43
N ASN A 293 10.38 12.50 -8.74
CA ASN A 293 11.17 13.75 -8.81
C ASN A 293 11.08 14.40 -10.19
N ALA A 294 11.50 15.66 -10.27
CA ALA A 294 11.46 16.46 -11.49
C ALA A 294 12.24 15.86 -12.68
N SER A 295 13.31 15.10 -12.42
CA SER A 295 14.09 14.47 -13.50
C SER A 295 13.32 13.32 -14.15
N ILE A 296 12.57 12.56 -13.37
CA ILE A 296 11.70 11.51 -13.90
C ILE A 296 10.55 12.11 -14.70
N PHE A 297 9.89 13.16 -14.20
CA PHE A 297 8.85 13.84 -14.96
C PHE A 297 9.36 14.42 -16.27
N ALA A 298 10.51 15.10 -16.26
CA ALA A 298 11.13 15.57 -17.48
C ALA A 298 11.37 14.42 -18.45
N HIS A 299 11.94 13.30 -18.00
CA HIS A 299 12.16 12.12 -18.84
C HIS A 299 10.85 11.58 -19.43
N ILE A 300 9.79 11.45 -18.64
CA ILE A 300 8.45 11.04 -19.13
C ILE A 300 7.99 11.98 -20.25
N CYS A 301 8.12 13.29 -20.08
CA CYS A 301 7.73 14.28 -21.08
C CYS A 301 8.58 14.21 -22.38
N PHE A 302 9.79 13.65 -22.34
CA PHE A 302 10.64 13.45 -23.53
C PHE A 302 10.30 12.18 -24.33
N MET A 303 9.52 11.24 -23.79
CA MET A 303 9.35 9.91 -24.40
C MET A 303 8.32 9.80 -25.54
N VAL A 304 7.58 10.87 -25.90
CA VAL A 304 6.63 11.01 -27.03
C VAL A 304 6.18 9.70 -27.75
N GLN A 305 5.53 8.80 -27.02
CA GLN A 305 4.09 8.55 -27.05
C GLN A 305 3.70 8.36 -25.59
N PRO A 306 2.65 8.99 -25.09
CA PRO A 306 2.48 9.04 -23.66
C PRO A 306 2.22 7.62 -23.16
N ILE A 307 2.87 7.27 -22.06
CA ILE A 307 2.45 6.19 -21.16
C ILE A 307 0.93 6.31 -20.82
N PHE A 308 0.34 7.48 -21.12
CA PHE A 308 -1.05 7.89 -20.93
C PHE A 308 -1.84 8.16 -22.23
N SER A 309 -1.38 7.77 -23.43
CA SER A 309 -2.25 7.82 -24.62
C SER A 309 -3.23 6.65 -24.57
N LYS A 310 -4.52 6.97 -24.63
CA LYS A 310 -5.61 6.02 -24.88
C LYS A 310 -5.36 5.14 -26.09
#